data_AF-A0A952H943-F1
#
_entry.id   AF-A0A952H943-F1
#
_cell.length_a   1.000
_cell.length_b   1.000
_cell.length_c   1.000
_cell.angle_alpha   90.00
_cell.angle_beta   90.00
_cell.angle_gamma   90.00
#
_symmetry.space_group_name_H-M   'P 1'
#
loop_
_entity.id
_entity.type
_entity.pdbx_description
1 polymer ?
#
loop_
_entity_poly.entity_id
_entity_poly.type
_entity_poly.pdbx_seq_one_letter_code
_entity_poly.pdbx_strand_id
1 'polypeptide(L)'
;MTRFCLLLALLAATAAHAASAPEVFAPGVISGPAHESAPAFSPDGQTLWFSRSDGAQSTILEAHRSGDGWSQPVAAPFSGRWSDMEAALSPDGRTLVFASNRPKAEGGAPLDGFFMGRRQPGGGGNLWRVERTATGWSTPRRLSDAINASDSTFAPSLAADGTLYFMRPTPDGRHFRLYSAKASGDGYEAPEPLPFSSGQTTDVDPAIAPDQSYLVFGSGRAPARGMDLFVVFREQGRWGRPRHLGDVVNSPGSDAEPRLSPDGRTLYFSSERRAPGVEADWNNGKYNLWSVPLAPLLAEFGPARAGEIAFTLPHPAAAPRGATELRVLAWYPAAADAVERDVNAGPVFNAGRVAADAPWRDAARRHPLVLLSHGFGGAGRQKTWLGEDLAREGYVAVAIDHPGTNGVDGVNAAGAYAPWERAEDLRRLLDGVLADPTLGPRIDRERVGVTGFSIGGWTSALLLGARADFERFRAFCRSPQRDAICNRQVEFDLNYERQQDELKRAGAEALLAGEQADHRDARIKAGVLIAPALIQALQPDSVARIAVPLLMVAGDADAVVPTLTNAAWLQPRVPGSRLQILPGVGHYDFLSLCTPAGRGILPALCEEAGPPRRLTHEQTVEAVLDFFARTLR
;
A
#
# COMPACT_ATOMS: atom_id res chain seq x y z
N MET A 1 -31.93 -43.74 32.60
CA MET A 1 -31.00 -42.74 33.15
C MET A 1 -29.80 -42.61 32.22
N THR A 2 -30.04 -41.83 31.17
CA THR A 2 -29.18 -40.86 30.48
C THR A 2 -27.75 -40.64 30.99
N ARG A 3 -26.75 -40.98 30.16
CA ARG A 3 -25.76 -40.06 29.54
C ARG A 3 -24.56 -40.86 28.99
N PHE A 4 -24.66 -41.28 27.74
CA PHE A 4 -23.53 -41.76 26.94
C PHE A 4 -23.76 -41.31 25.50
N CYS A 5 -23.35 -40.08 25.18
CA CYS A 5 -23.21 -39.51 23.83
C CYS A 5 -22.81 -38.05 23.99
N LEU A 6 -21.54 -37.72 23.76
CA LEU A 6 -21.02 -36.45 23.20
C LEU A 6 -19.50 -36.42 23.40
N LEU A 7 -18.77 -37.06 22.50
CA LEU A 7 -17.32 -36.86 22.30
C LEU A 7 -16.95 -37.40 20.91
N LEU A 8 -17.54 -36.80 19.89
CA LEU A 8 -17.20 -37.00 18.47
C LEU A 8 -17.80 -35.85 17.65
N ALA A 9 -17.36 -34.63 17.96
CA ALA A 9 -17.54 -33.46 17.10
C ALA A 9 -16.56 -32.39 17.55
N LEU A 10 -15.45 -32.22 16.83
CA LEU A 10 -14.62 -31.01 16.66
C LEU A 10 -13.20 -31.40 16.19
N LEU A 11 -13.11 -32.03 15.02
CA LEU A 11 -11.89 -32.11 14.22
C LEU A 11 -12.31 -32.05 12.74
N ALA A 12 -12.91 -30.92 12.35
CA ALA A 12 -13.23 -30.62 10.96
C ALA A 12 -13.30 -29.10 10.76
N ALA A 13 -12.12 -28.48 10.68
CA ALA A 13 -11.85 -27.11 10.23
C ALA A 13 -10.34 -26.90 10.43
N THR A 14 -9.48 -26.60 9.46
CA THR A 14 -9.66 -25.96 8.15
C THR A 14 -8.52 -26.41 7.22
N ALA A 15 -8.81 -27.19 6.18
CA ALA A 15 -7.99 -27.10 4.97
C ALA A 15 -8.53 -25.90 4.20
N ALA A 16 -7.89 -24.73 4.35
CA ALA A 16 -8.10 -23.63 3.43
C ALA A 16 -7.80 -24.19 2.03
N HIS A 17 -8.84 -24.44 1.24
CA HIS A 17 -8.64 -24.81 -0.15
C HIS A 17 -7.99 -23.61 -0.82
N ALA A 18 -6.83 -23.84 -1.46
CA ALA A 18 -6.20 -22.84 -2.31
C ALA A 18 -7.19 -22.36 -3.37
N ALA A 19 -7.01 -21.14 -3.87
CA ALA A 19 -7.78 -20.63 -4.98
C ALA A 19 -7.85 -21.66 -6.13
N SER A 20 -9.05 -22.01 -6.57
CA SER A 20 -9.24 -22.87 -7.74
C SER A 20 -8.93 -22.09 -9.03
N ALA A 21 -8.49 -22.79 -10.07
CA ALA A 21 -8.23 -22.16 -11.36
C ALA A 21 -9.51 -21.53 -11.94
N PRO A 22 -9.43 -20.38 -12.63
CA PRO A 22 -10.57 -19.79 -13.31
C PRO A 22 -11.13 -20.69 -14.41
N GLU A 23 -12.44 -20.61 -14.62
CA GLU A 23 -13.18 -21.33 -15.67
C GLU A 23 -13.88 -20.36 -16.63
N VAL A 24 -13.93 -20.71 -17.92
CA VAL A 24 -14.64 -19.91 -18.93
C VAL A 24 -16.14 -19.91 -18.60
N PHE A 25 -16.73 -18.72 -18.55
CA PHE A 25 -18.13 -18.57 -18.20
C PHE A 25 -19.04 -18.78 -19.42
N ALA A 26 -19.96 -19.76 -19.31
CA ALA A 26 -20.99 -20.07 -20.30
C ALA A 26 -20.48 -20.07 -21.77
N PRO A 27 -19.52 -20.96 -22.09
CA PRO A 27 -18.87 -20.99 -23.39
C PRO A 27 -19.86 -21.25 -24.54
N GLY A 28 -19.75 -20.45 -25.61
CA GLY A 28 -20.47 -20.62 -26.87
C GLY A 28 -21.83 -19.93 -26.90
N VAL A 29 -22.29 -19.45 -25.74
CA VAL A 29 -23.53 -18.68 -25.61
C VAL A 29 -23.22 -17.26 -25.15
N ILE A 30 -22.46 -17.13 -24.05
CA ILE A 30 -22.04 -15.84 -23.51
C ILE A 30 -20.61 -15.54 -23.97
N SER A 31 -19.63 -16.32 -23.52
CA SER A 31 -18.24 -16.17 -23.97
C SER A 31 -18.06 -16.74 -25.38
N GLY A 32 -17.34 -16.03 -26.24
CA GLY A 32 -17.18 -16.39 -27.66
C GLY A 32 -15.94 -15.77 -28.32
N PRO A 33 -15.86 -15.70 -29.66
CA PRO A 33 -14.72 -15.08 -30.36
C PRO A 33 -14.79 -13.55 -30.45
N ALA A 34 -15.87 -12.92 -29.96
CA ALA A 34 -15.94 -11.47 -29.87
C ALA A 34 -15.30 -10.99 -28.57
N HIS A 35 -15.40 -9.69 -28.28
CA HIS A 35 -14.89 -9.13 -27.03
C HIS A 35 -16.04 -9.04 -26.03
N GLU A 36 -16.12 -9.98 -25.09
CA GLU A 36 -17.15 -9.99 -24.05
C GLU A 36 -16.61 -9.54 -22.70
N SER A 37 -17.37 -8.65 -22.04
CA SER A 37 -16.93 -8.08 -20.77
C SER A 37 -18.04 -7.68 -19.80
N ALA A 38 -17.60 -7.43 -18.55
CA ALA A 38 -18.36 -6.75 -17.50
C ALA A 38 -19.79 -7.31 -17.27
N PRO A 39 -19.93 -8.59 -16.85
CA PRO A 39 -21.23 -9.20 -16.61
C PRO A 39 -21.89 -8.66 -15.33
N ALA A 40 -23.13 -8.22 -15.42
CA ALA A 40 -23.99 -7.84 -14.31
C ALA A 40 -25.20 -8.77 -14.22
N PHE A 41 -25.57 -9.16 -13.01
CA PHE A 41 -26.66 -10.12 -12.78
C PHE A 41 -27.81 -9.46 -12.04
N SER A 42 -29.04 -9.92 -12.31
CA SER A 42 -30.19 -9.62 -11.46
C SER A 42 -29.99 -10.23 -10.06
N PRO A 43 -30.62 -9.68 -8.99
CA PRO A 43 -30.41 -10.19 -7.63
C PRO A 43 -30.75 -11.68 -7.44
N ASP A 44 -31.66 -12.22 -8.25
CA ASP A 44 -32.05 -13.63 -8.28
C ASP A 44 -31.13 -14.51 -9.17
N GLY A 45 -30.14 -13.89 -9.83
CA GLY A 45 -29.21 -14.54 -10.75
C GLY A 45 -29.83 -15.07 -12.04
N GLN A 46 -31.06 -14.69 -12.37
CA GLN A 46 -31.79 -15.23 -13.53
C GLN A 46 -31.62 -14.42 -14.82
N THR A 47 -31.19 -13.17 -14.72
CA THR A 47 -30.90 -12.31 -15.87
C THR A 47 -29.46 -11.83 -15.80
N LEU A 48 -28.79 -11.85 -16.95
CA LEU A 48 -27.43 -11.39 -17.16
C LEU A 48 -27.45 -10.24 -18.17
N TRP A 49 -26.75 -9.17 -17.86
CA TRP A 49 -26.34 -8.15 -18.81
C TRP A 49 -24.83 -8.18 -18.99
N PHE A 50 -24.32 -8.11 -20.22
CA PHE A 50 -22.88 -8.07 -20.47
C PHE A 50 -22.59 -7.24 -21.72
N SER A 51 -21.36 -6.76 -21.83
CA SER A 51 -20.93 -5.97 -23.00
C SER A 51 -20.38 -6.91 -24.05
N ARG A 52 -20.74 -6.70 -25.32
CA ARG A 52 -20.07 -7.33 -26.46
C ARG A 52 -19.64 -6.27 -27.46
N SER A 53 -18.35 -6.29 -27.81
CA SER A 53 -17.76 -5.37 -28.79
C SER A 53 -17.27 -6.10 -30.04
N ASP A 54 -17.53 -5.49 -31.20
CA ASP A 54 -17.00 -5.92 -32.50
C ASP A 54 -15.73 -5.14 -32.92
N GLY A 55 -15.25 -4.24 -32.04
CA GLY A 55 -14.11 -3.35 -32.28
C GLY A 55 -14.50 -1.96 -32.80
N ALA A 56 -15.73 -1.76 -33.28
CA ALA A 56 -16.26 -0.45 -33.69
C ALA A 56 -17.32 0.06 -32.70
N GLN A 57 -18.16 -0.82 -32.17
CA GLN A 57 -19.24 -0.49 -31.24
C GLN A 57 -19.35 -1.56 -30.14
N SER A 58 -19.60 -1.12 -28.91
CA SER A 58 -20.03 -2.00 -27.82
C SER A 58 -21.56 -1.97 -27.68
N THR A 59 -22.16 -3.14 -27.46
CA THR A 59 -23.59 -3.27 -27.14
C THR A 59 -23.76 -4.01 -25.84
N ILE A 60 -24.67 -3.54 -24.99
CA ILE A 60 -25.09 -4.29 -23.80
C ILE A 60 -26.13 -5.31 -24.24
N LEU A 61 -25.81 -6.58 -24.06
CA LEU A 61 -26.67 -7.72 -24.34
C LEU A 61 -27.31 -8.23 -23.04
N GLU A 62 -28.53 -8.75 -23.15
CA GLU A 62 -29.30 -9.39 -22.09
C GLU A 62 -29.50 -10.87 -22.43
N ALA A 63 -29.32 -11.74 -21.43
CA ALA A 63 -29.61 -13.18 -21.52
C ALA A 63 -30.32 -13.64 -20.25
N HIS A 64 -31.16 -14.67 -20.38
CA HIS A 64 -31.92 -15.24 -19.27
C HIS A 64 -31.47 -16.67 -19.00
N ARG A 65 -31.42 -17.04 -17.73
CA ARG A 65 -31.11 -18.39 -17.30
C ARG A 65 -32.24 -19.34 -17.70
N SER A 66 -31.89 -20.48 -18.28
CA SER A 66 -32.83 -21.53 -18.69
C SER A 66 -32.25 -22.90 -18.28
N GLY A 67 -32.79 -23.46 -17.19
CA GLY A 67 -32.19 -24.64 -16.55
C GLY A 67 -30.76 -24.36 -16.08
N ASP A 68 -29.83 -25.18 -16.52
CA ASP A 68 -28.39 -25.01 -16.22
C ASP A 68 -27.65 -24.09 -17.20
N GLY A 69 -28.33 -23.59 -18.25
CA GLY A 69 -27.74 -22.76 -19.30
C GLY A 69 -28.29 -21.33 -19.37
N TRP A 70 -27.89 -20.62 -20.42
CA TRP A 70 -28.34 -19.27 -20.76
C TRP A 70 -29.05 -19.26 -22.12
N SER A 71 -30.02 -18.37 -22.28
CA SER A 71 -30.64 -18.09 -23.57
C SER A 71 -29.64 -17.43 -24.53
N GLN A 72 -29.95 -17.44 -25.83
CA GLN A 72 -29.22 -16.62 -26.78
C GLN A 72 -29.33 -15.14 -26.39
N PRO A 73 -28.21 -14.40 -26.34
CA PRO A 73 -28.23 -13.00 -25.95
C PRO A 73 -28.94 -12.12 -26.96
N VAL A 74 -29.71 -11.14 -26.48
CA VAL A 74 -30.36 -10.11 -27.30
C VAL A 74 -29.94 -8.73 -26.83
N ALA A 75 -29.99 -7.70 -27.68
CA ALA A 75 -29.68 -6.35 -27.24
C ALA A 75 -30.63 -5.91 -26.12
N ALA A 76 -30.07 -5.37 -25.03
CA ALA A 76 -30.88 -4.77 -23.98
C ALA A 76 -31.73 -3.62 -24.56
N PRO A 77 -32.97 -3.40 -24.09
CA PRO A 77 -33.90 -2.46 -24.72
C PRO A 77 -33.44 -0.99 -24.68
N PHE A 78 -32.45 -0.68 -23.84
CA PHE A 78 -31.83 0.65 -23.74
C PHE A 78 -30.53 0.79 -24.55
N SER A 79 -30.07 -0.28 -25.22
CA SER A 79 -28.79 -0.34 -25.93
C SER A 79 -28.92 -0.63 -27.44
N GLY A 80 -27.81 -0.60 -28.18
CA GLY A 80 -27.69 -0.97 -29.59
C GLY A 80 -27.60 0.21 -30.57
N ARG A 81 -27.94 1.44 -30.14
CA ARG A 81 -27.79 2.65 -30.97
C ARG A 81 -26.45 3.35 -30.77
N TRP A 82 -25.92 3.30 -29.56
CA TRP A 82 -24.68 3.96 -29.15
C TRP A 82 -23.68 2.89 -28.71
N SER A 83 -22.43 3.27 -28.48
CA SER A 83 -21.49 2.37 -27.82
C SER A 83 -21.82 2.37 -26.34
N ASP A 84 -22.52 1.34 -25.88
CA ASP A 84 -22.92 1.15 -24.49
C ASP A 84 -22.17 -0.05 -23.90
N MET A 85 -21.69 0.08 -22.66
CA MET A 85 -20.85 -0.92 -22.03
C MET A 85 -20.93 -0.88 -20.50
N GLU A 86 -20.38 -1.93 -19.89
CA GLU A 86 -20.05 -2.02 -18.47
C GLU A 86 -21.25 -1.79 -17.54
N ALA A 87 -22.39 -2.41 -17.86
CA ALA A 87 -23.56 -2.39 -17.01
C ALA A 87 -23.22 -2.81 -15.57
N ALA A 88 -23.86 -2.14 -14.61
CA ALA A 88 -23.84 -2.47 -13.20
C ALA A 88 -25.22 -2.25 -12.60
N LEU A 89 -25.80 -3.31 -12.06
CA LEU A 89 -27.10 -3.28 -11.40
C LEU A 89 -26.92 -3.01 -9.91
N SER A 90 -27.78 -2.18 -9.33
CA SER A 90 -27.86 -2.00 -7.88
C SER A 90 -28.20 -3.32 -7.18
N PRO A 91 -27.70 -3.58 -5.97
CA PRO A 91 -28.01 -4.82 -5.25
C PRO A 91 -29.50 -5.08 -5.01
N ASP A 92 -30.33 -4.03 -4.96
CA ASP A 92 -31.79 -4.14 -4.85
C ASP A 92 -32.51 -4.39 -6.20
N GLY A 93 -31.77 -4.41 -7.31
CA GLY A 93 -32.26 -4.67 -8.65
C GLY A 93 -33.07 -3.54 -9.29
N ARG A 94 -33.06 -2.33 -8.70
CA ARG A 94 -33.91 -1.21 -9.15
C ARG A 94 -33.26 -0.30 -10.17
N THR A 95 -31.95 -0.10 -10.10
CA THR A 95 -31.23 0.88 -10.91
C THR A 95 -30.08 0.20 -11.62
N LEU A 96 -29.99 0.35 -12.94
CA LEU A 96 -28.86 -0.10 -13.74
C LEU A 96 -28.09 1.12 -14.25
N VAL A 97 -26.80 1.19 -13.93
CA VAL A 97 -25.87 2.22 -14.38
C VAL A 97 -24.94 1.62 -15.42
N PHE A 98 -24.63 2.36 -16.49
CA PHE A 98 -23.77 1.89 -17.57
C PHE A 98 -23.02 3.07 -18.20
N ALA A 99 -21.91 2.77 -18.89
CA ALA A 99 -21.17 3.75 -19.65
C ALA A 99 -21.70 3.82 -21.10
N SER A 100 -21.79 5.03 -21.65
CA SER A 100 -22.27 5.25 -23.02
C SER A 100 -21.57 6.44 -23.69
N ASN A 101 -21.25 6.30 -24.97
CA ASN A 101 -20.75 7.40 -25.80
C ASN A 101 -21.87 8.32 -26.33
N ARG A 102 -23.12 8.15 -25.89
CA ARG A 102 -24.26 8.98 -26.28
C ARG A 102 -23.97 10.47 -25.99
N PRO A 103 -24.35 11.40 -26.90
CA PRO A 103 -24.07 12.83 -26.74
C PRO A 103 -24.69 13.43 -25.47
N LYS A 104 -24.05 14.48 -24.94
CA LYS A 104 -24.54 15.26 -23.78
C LYS A 104 -25.89 15.92 -24.03
N ALA A 105 -26.13 16.34 -25.27
CA ALA A 105 -27.35 16.99 -25.73
C ALA A 105 -27.95 16.21 -26.91
N GLU A 106 -29.27 16.25 -27.03
CA GLU A 106 -29.98 15.60 -28.14
C GLU A 106 -29.49 16.12 -29.49
N GLY A 107 -29.27 15.21 -30.45
CA GLY A 107 -28.75 15.53 -31.79
C GLY A 107 -27.23 15.77 -31.87
N GLY A 108 -26.50 15.70 -30.75
CA GLY A 108 -25.04 15.82 -30.75
C GLY A 108 -24.28 14.62 -31.35
N ALA A 109 -22.98 14.80 -31.55
CA ALA A 109 -22.07 13.73 -31.97
C ALA A 109 -21.72 12.78 -30.80
N PRO A 110 -21.37 11.50 -31.08
CA PRO A 110 -20.84 10.60 -30.07
C PRO A 110 -19.66 11.23 -29.32
N LEU A 111 -19.57 10.93 -28.02
CA LEU A 111 -18.45 11.39 -27.20
C LEU A 111 -17.14 10.75 -27.67
N ASP A 112 -16.08 11.54 -27.70
CA ASP A 112 -14.73 11.03 -27.88
C ASP A 112 -14.13 10.68 -26.53
N GLY A 113 -13.31 9.63 -26.52
CA GLY A 113 -12.60 9.18 -25.34
C GLY A 113 -11.18 9.71 -25.30
N PHE A 114 -10.56 9.59 -24.13
CA PHE A 114 -9.15 9.86 -23.93
C PHE A 114 -8.56 8.77 -23.04
N PHE A 115 -7.67 7.96 -23.61
CA PHE A 115 -7.08 6.81 -22.95
C PHE A 115 -5.56 6.89 -23.02
N MET A 116 -4.90 6.89 -21.86
CA MET A 116 -3.44 6.88 -21.75
C MET A 116 -2.76 7.96 -22.62
N GLY A 117 -3.25 9.20 -22.54
CA GLY A 117 -2.70 10.31 -23.33
C GLY A 117 -3.18 10.38 -24.79
N ARG A 118 -4.10 9.51 -25.24
CA ARG A 118 -4.53 9.44 -26.65
C ARG A 118 -6.03 9.63 -26.81
N ARG A 119 -6.42 10.53 -27.72
CA ARG A 119 -7.83 10.70 -28.12
C ARG A 119 -8.33 9.50 -28.92
N GLN A 120 -9.52 9.01 -28.60
CA GLN A 120 -10.21 7.91 -29.25
C GLN A 120 -11.56 8.41 -29.80
N PRO A 121 -11.66 8.74 -31.10
CA PRO A 121 -12.90 9.23 -31.69
C PRO A 121 -14.07 8.27 -31.48
N GLY A 122 -15.19 8.76 -30.96
CA GLY A 122 -16.36 7.92 -30.62
C GLY A 122 -16.15 6.90 -29.48
N GLY A 123 -14.96 6.82 -28.90
CA GLY A 123 -14.63 5.94 -27.78
C GLY A 123 -14.91 6.55 -26.40
N GLY A 124 -15.68 7.63 -26.33
CA GLY A 124 -15.98 8.31 -25.07
C GLY A 124 -17.02 7.58 -24.24
N GLY A 125 -17.16 8.02 -22.99
CA GLY A 125 -18.09 7.43 -22.04
C GLY A 125 -18.51 8.45 -20.99
N ASN A 126 -19.81 8.54 -20.79
CA ASN A 126 -20.41 9.11 -19.60
C ASN A 126 -21.26 8.02 -18.94
N LEU A 127 -21.47 8.14 -17.64
CA LEU A 127 -22.36 7.25 -16.90
C LEU A 127 -23.81 7.70 -17.07
N TRP A 128 -24.65 6.74 -17.44
CA TRP A 128 -26.10 6.85 -17.59
C TRP A 128 -26.77 5.82 -16.69
N ARG A 129 -28.02 6.07 -16.31
CA ARG A 129 -28.83 5.12 -15.56
C ARG A 129 -30.20 4.88 -16.20
N VAL A 130 -30.74 3.71 -15.95
CA VAL A 130 -32.14 3.34 -16.17
C VAL A 130 -32.73 2.79 -14.87
N GLU A 131 -34.00 3.07 -14.65
CA GLU A 131 -34.75 2.56 -13.51
C GLU A 131 -35.68 1.43 -13.95
N ARG A 132 -35.85 0.43 -13.09
CA ARG A 132 -36.79 -0.65 -13.31
C ARG A 132 -38.22 -0.13 -13.13
N THR A 133 -39.07 -0.44 -14.09
CA THR A 133 -40.49 -0.08 -14.14
C THR A 133 -41.37 -1.32 -14.16
N ALA A 134 -42.69 -1.15 -14.12
CA ALA A 134 -43.64 -2.26 -14.20
C ALA A 134 -43.55 -3.05 -15.52
N THR A 135 -43.09 -2.41 -16.61
CA THR A 135 -43.09 -3.00 -17.97
C THR A 135 -41.70 -3.12 -18.59
N GLY A 136 -40.61 -2.90 -17.83
CA GLY A 136 -39.24 -2.94 -18.35
C GLY A 136 -38.36 -1.85 -17.74
N TRP A 137 -37.49 -1.25 -18.55
CA TRP A 137 -36.57 -0.18 -18.15
C TRP A 137 -37.08 1.21 -18.55
N SER A 138 -36.77 2.23 -17.76
CA SER A 138 -37.00 3.63 -18.12
C SER A 138 -36.13 4.07 -19.30
N THR A 139 -36.40 5.26 -19.86
CA THR A 139 -35.45 5.90 -20.76
C THR A 139 -34.13 6.21 -20.04
N PRO A 140 -32.95 6.04 -20.70
CA PRO A 140 -31.68 6.36 -20.07
C PRO A 140 -31.55 7.84 -19.69
N ARG A 141 -31.05 8.09 -18.47
CA ARG A 141 -30.76 9.44 -17.96
C ARG A 141 -29.29 9.57 -17.64
N ARG A 142 -28.65 10.61 -18.16
CA ARG A 142 -27.24 10.91 -17.89
C ARG A 142 -27.06 11.34 -16.43
N LEU A 143 -26.03 10.84 -15.76
CA LEU A 143 -25.66 11.32 -14.44
C LEU A 143 -25.08 12.75 -14.51
N SER A 144 -25.04 13.44 -13.37
CA SER A 144 -24.64 14.86 -13.28
C SER A 144 -23.23 15.11 -13.83
N ASP A 145 -22.91 16.36 -14.16
CA ASP A 145 -21.55 16.75 -14.59
C ASP A 145 -20.51 16.57 -13.50
N ALA A 146 -20.91 16.56 -12.22
CA ALA A 146 -20.01 16.18 -11.13
C ALA A 146 -19.58 14.70 -11.24
N ILE A 147 -20.48 13.81 -11.69
CA ILE A 147 -20.16 12.41 -12.01
C ILE A 147 -19.48 12.28 -13.39
N ASN A 148 -19.86 13.10 -14.35
CA ASN A 148 -19.35 13.06 -15.72
C ASN A 148 -18.41 14.24 -16.02
N ALA A 149 -17.46 14.49 -15.11
CA ALA A 149 -16.50 15.59 -15.24
C ALA A 149 -15.48 15.38 -16.38
N SER A 150 -15.50 14.20 -17.00
CA SER A 150 -14.70 13.83 -18.16
C SER A 150 -15.57 13.04 -19.14
N ASP A 151 -15.26 13.15 -20.43
CA ASP A 151 -15.84 12.34 -21.51
C ASP A 151 -15.27 10.92 -21.55
N SER A 152 -14.56 10.51 -20.50
CA SER A 152 -14.02 9.18 -20.30
C SER A 152 -14.33 8.67 -18.90
N THR A 153 -15.59 8.78 -18.47
CA THR A 153 -16.06 8.24 -17.19
C THR A 153 -16.73 6.89 -17.42
N PHE A 154 -16.20 5.84 -16.80
CA PHE A 154 -16.49 4.44 -17.13
C PHE A 154 -16.62 3.55 -15.89
N ALA A 155 -16.97 2.29 -16.14
CA ALA A 155 -16.98 1.14 -15.24
C ALA A 155 -17.66 1.42 -13.89
N PRO A 156 -18.98 1.67 -13.89
CA PRO A 156 -19.73 1.84 -12.67
C PRO A 156 -19.79 0.54 -11.85
N SER A 157 -19.88 0.67 -10.54
CA SER A 157 -20.25 -0.40 -9.61
C SER A 157 -20.98 0.19 -8.40
N LEU A 158 -22.00 -0.50 -7.89
CA LEU A 158 -22.91 0.01 -6.87
C LEU A 158 -22.83 -0.81 -5.58
N ALA A 159 -22.72 -0.12 -4.44
CA ALA A 159 -22.88 -0.71 -3.12
C ALA A 159 -24.36 -0.78 -2.69
N ALA A 160 -24.66 -1.52 -1.62
CA ALA A 160 -26.03 -1.69 -1.11
C ALA A 160 -26.63 -0.38 -0.55
N ASP A 161 -25.80 0.56 -0.11
CA ASP A 161 -26.23 1.90 0.31
C ASP A 161 -26.40 2.88 -0.87
N GLY A 162 -26.25 2.40 -2.10
CA GLY A 162 -26.33 3.20 -3.32
C GLY A 162 -25.05 3.96 -3.66
N THR A 163 -23.97 3.86 -2.88
CA THR A 163 -22.69 4.48 -3.22
C THR A 163 -22.18 3.96 -4.56
N LEU A 164 -21.86 4.89 -5.47
CA LEU A 164 -21.33 4.60 -6.79
C LEU A 164 -19.81 4.65 -6.78
N TYR A 165 -19.19 3.60 -7.31
CA TYR A 165 -17.76 3.50 -7.58
C TYR A 165 -17.56 3.50 -9.09
N PHE A 166 -16.55 4.20 -9.57
CA PHE A 166 -16.29 4.34 -11.02
C PHE A 166 -14.85 4.82 -11.28
N MET A 167 -14.46 4.86 -12.56
CA MET A 167 -13.13 5.37 -12.96
C MET A 167 -13.20 6.63 -13.82
N ARG A 168 -12.15 7.44 -13.75
CA ARG A 168 -11.89 8.60 -14.62
C ARG A 168 -10.39 8.76 -14.92
N PRO A 169 -10.02 9.45 -16.01
CA PRO A 169 -8.65 9.86 -16.23
C PRO A 169 -8.16 10.80 -15.13
N THR A 170 -6.88 10.70 -14.81
CA THR A 170 -6.16 11.71 -14.04
C THR A 170 -6.20 13.07 -14.76
N PRO A 171 -6.02 14.20 -14.07
CA PRO A 171 -6.03 15.52 -14.70
C PRO A 171 -5.03 15.70 -15.86
N ASP A 172 -3.90 15.00 -15.82
CA ASP A 172 -2.90 14.97 -16.91
C ASP A 172 -3.25 13.98 -18.03
N GLY A 173 -4.33 13.21 -17.87
CA GLY A 173 -4.84 12.22 -18.80
C GLY A 173 -3.94 11.00 -19.01
N ARG A 174 -2.91 10.81 -18.18
CA ARG A 174 -1.92 9.73 -18.33
C ARG A 174 -2.37 8.39 -17.76
N HIS A 175 -3.21 8.40 -16.72
CA HIS A 175 -3.68 7.21 -16.01
C HIS A 175 -5.18 7.28 -15.78
N PHE A 176 -5.79 6.15 -15.39
CA PHE A 176 -7.11 6.15 -14.76
C PHE A 176 -6.98 6.02 -13.24
N ARG A 177 -7.94 6.63 -12.54
CA ARG A 177 -8.05 6.64 -11.09
C ARG A 177 -9.48 6.27 -10.68
N LEU A 178 -9.60 5.59 -9.55
CA LEU A 178 -10.88 5.17 -8.98
C LEU A 178 -11.48 6.25 -8.06
N TYR A 179 -12.79 6.39 -8.12
CA TYR A 179 -13.57 7.35 -7.34
C TYR A 179 -14.78 6.67 -6.69
N SER A 180 -15.26 7.26 -5.60
CA SER A 180 -16.55 6.94 -4.98
C SER A 180 -17.42 8.19 -4.83
N ALA A 181 -18.73 8.05 -4.97
CA ALA A 181 -19.71 9.09 -4.72
C ALA A 181 -20.93 8.52 -4.00
N LYS A 182 -21.26 9.06 -2.82
CA LYS A 182 -22.41 8.59 -2.04
C LYS A 182 -23.71 9.00 -2.72
N ALA A 183 -24.72 8.15 -2.63
CA ALA A 183 -26.06 8.50 -3.08
C ALA A 183 -26.63 9.66 -2.25
N SER A 184 -27.27 10.62 -2.91
CA SER A 184 -27.93 11.76 -2.27
C SER A 184 -29.18 12.15 -3.05
N GLY A 185 -30.36 11.81 -2.50
CA GLY A 185 -31.65 11.98 -3.18
C GLY A 185 -31.67 11.21 -4.51
N ASP A 186 -32.05 11.90 -5.59
CA ASP A 186 -32.04 11.32 -6.94
C ASP A 186 -30.65 11.35 -7.61
N GLY A 187 -29.60 11.79 -6.92
CA GLY A 187 -28.25 11.98 -7.47
C GLY A 187 -27.15 11.41 -6.59
N TYR A 188 -25.98 12.03 -6.70
CA TYR A 188 -24.78 11.66 -5.94
C TYR A 188 -24.11 12.91 -5.38
N GLU A 189 -23.44 12.77 -4.25
CA GLU A 189 -22.53 13.77 -3.71
C GLU A 189 -21.32 14.01 -4.64
N ALA A 190 -20.50 15.01 -4.31
CA ALA A 190 -19.26 15.27 -5.02
C ALA A 190 -18.34 14.03 -4.92
N PRO A 191 -17.79 13.52 -6.04
CA PRO A 191 -16.95 12.34 -5.99
C PRO A 191 -15.62 12.57 -5.31
N GLU A 192 -15.22 11.59 -4.52
CA GLU A 192 -13.92 11.57 -3.84
C GLU A 192 -13.05 10.49 -4.47
N PRO A 193 -11.76 10.76 -4.72
CA PRO A 193 -10.84 9.73 -5.18
C PRO A 193 -10.60 8.69 -4.08
N LEU A 194 -10.48 7.42 -4.46
CA LEU A 194 -10.10 6.38 -3.52
C LEU A 194 -8.63 6.56 -3.09
N PRO A 195 -8.31 6.40 -1.79
CA PRO A 195 -6.99 6.71 -1.26
C PRO A 195 -5.90 5.79 -1.82
N PHE A 196 -6.20 4.50 -1.99
CA PHE A 196 -5.26 3.49 -2.52
C PHE A 196 -5.04 3.56 -4.04
N SER A 197 -5.82 4.40 -4.74
CA SER A 197 -5.69 4.66 -6.16
C SER A 197 -5.08 6.05 -6.33
N SER A 198 -3.75 6.14 -6.32
CA SER A 198 -3.02 7.42 -6.25
C SER A 198 -3.02 8.19 -7.59
N GLY A 199 -3.34 7.51 -8.70
CA GLY A 199 -3.21 8.04 -10.06
C GLY A 199 -1.78 8.00 -10.61
N GLN A 200 -0.81 7.41 -9.89
CA GLN A 200 0.55 7.15 -10.40
C GLN A 200 0.63 5.87 -11.24
N THR A 201 -0.30 4.95 -11.01
CA THR A 201 -0.55 3.77 -11.82
C THR A 201 -1.98 3.84 -12.32
N THR A 202 -2.23 3.19 -13.45
CA THR A 202 -3.61 3.01 -13.94
C THR A 202 -4.33 2.00 -13.05
N ASP A 203 -5.45 2.43 -12.47
CA ASP A 203 -6.41 1.57 -11.78
C ASP A 203 -7.78 1.73 -12.47
N VAL A 204 -8.43 0.62 -12.79
CA VAL A 204 -9.64 0.55 -13.61
C VAL A 204 -10.66 -0.41 -13.02
N ASP A 205 -11.90 -0.28 -13.51
CA ASP A 205 -12.96 -1.25 -13.34
C ASP A 205 -13.23 -1.73 -11.90
N PRO A 206 -13.66 -0.83 -11.01
CA PRO A 206 -13.94 -1.20 -9.64
C PRO A 206 -15.15 -2.13 -9.56
N ALA A 207 -15.05 -3.18 -8.74
CA ALA A 207 -16.13 -4.09 -8.35
C ALA A 207 -16.27 -4.06 -6.82
N ILE A 208 -17.18 -3.22 -6.34
CA ILE A 208 -17.40 -3.02 -4.90
C ILE A 208 -18.29 -4.13 -4.32
N ALA A 209 -17.90 -4.69 -3.17
CA ALA A 209 -18.78 -5.58 -2.40
C ALA A 209 -20.04 -4.81 -1.95
N PRO A 210 -21.24 -5.42 -1.91
CA PRO A 210 -22.45 -4.70 -1.51
C PRO A 210 -22.35 -4.03 -0.12
N ASP A 211 -21.63 -4.65 0.82
CA ASP A 211 -21.37 -4.12 2.17
C ASP A 211 -20.13 -3.20 2.26
N GLN A 212 -19.45 -2.98 1.14
CA GLN A 212 -18.22 -2.19 0.99
C GLN A 212 -17.03 -2.72 1.81
N SER A 213 -17.05 -3.99 2.21
CA SER A 213 -15.96 -4.61 2.99
C SER A 213 -14.71 -4.89 2.16
N TYR A 214 -14.83 -4.99 0.83
CA TYR A 214 -13.71 -5.08 -0.10
C TYR A 214 -14.11 -4.55 -1.49
N LEU A 215 -13.10 -4.30 -2.32
CA LEU A 215 -13.23 -3.90 -3.71
C LEU A 215 -12.20 -4.68 -4.54
N VAL A 216 -12.64 -5.27 -5.65
CA VAL A 216 -11.76 -5.90 -6.66
C VAL A 216 -11.64 -4.96 -7.85
N PHE A 217 -10.47 -4.81 -8.44
CA PHE A 217 -10.23 -3.87 -9.54
C PHE A 217 -9.05 -4.30 -10.41
N GLY A 218 -8.97 -3.79 -11.63
CA GLY A 218 -7.80 -3.96 -12.50
C GLY A 218 -6.72 -2.91 -12.19
N SER A 219 -5.45 -3.30 -12.14
CA SER A 219 -4.34 -2.37 -11.95
C SER A 219 -3.09 -2.77 -12.73
N GLY A 220 -2.36 -1.76 -13.23
CA GLY A 220 -1.02 -1.91 -13.82
C GLY A 220 0.12 -1.85 -12.79
N ARG A 221 -0.20 -1.90 -11.50
CA ARG A 221 0.78 -1.88 -10.40
C ARG A 221 1.61 -3.15 -10.37
N ALA A 222 2.90 -3.04 -10.06
CA ALA A 222 3.73 -4.23 -9.85
C ALA A 222 3.10 -5.18 -8.81
N PRO A 223 3.09 -6.51 -9.04
CA PRO A 223 3.84 -7.25 -10.05
C PRO A 223 3.11 -7.47 -11.40
N ALA A 224 2.07 -6.68 -11.71
CA ALA A 224 1.27 -6.86 -12.92
C ALA A 224 2.11 -6.93 -14.21
N ARG A 225 1.67 -7.76 -15.16
CA ARG A 225 2.33 -7.97 -16.47
C ARG A 225 1.58 -7.29 -17.63
N GLY A 226 0.54 -6.54 -17.29
CA GLY A 226 -0.28 -5.73 -18.18
C GLY A 226 -1.32 -5.03 -17.31
N MET A 227 -2.57 -5.48 -17.40
CA MET A 227 -3.58 -5.26 -16.38
C MET A 227 -3.78 -6.56 -15.61
N ASP A 228 -3.63 -6.52 -14.28
CA ASP A 228 -3.91 -7.67 -13.42
C ASP A 228 -4.99 -7.28 -12.40
N LEU A 229 -5.71 -8.27 -11.87
CA LEU A 229 -6.71 -8.09 -10.83
C LEU A 229 -6.07 -8.00 -9.44
N PHE A 230 -6.55 -7.01 -8.68
CA PHE A 230 -6.19 -6.75 -7.29
C PHE A 230 -7.45 -6.71 -6.42
N VAL A 231 -7.29 -7.04 -5.14
CA VAL A 231 -8.31 -6.84 -4.10
C VAL A 231 -7.80 -5.89 -3.04
N VAL A 232 -8.67 -5.02 -2.54
CA VAL A 232 -8.39 -4.17 -1.38
C VAL A 232 -9.53 -4.31 -0.38
N PHE A 233 -9.19 -4.45 0.90
CA PHE A 233 -10.15 -4.60 1.98
C PHE A 233 -10.40 -3.28 2.68
N ARG A 234 -11.60 -3.12 3.23
CA ARG A 234 -12.00 -1.98 4.03
C ARG A 234 -12.31 -2.42 5.45
N GLU A 235 -11.62 -1.85 6.41
CA GLU A 235 -11.81 -2.16 7.82
C GLU A 235 -11.99 -0.88 8.63
N GLN A 236 -13.05 -0.84 9.45
CA GLN A 236 -13.41 0.33 10.26
C GLN A 236 -13.45 1.64 9.45
N GLY A 237 -14.00 1.53 8.22
CA GLY A 237 -14.14 2.66 7.29
C GLY A 237 -12.87 3.01 6.51
N ARG A 238 -11.73 2.38 6.77
CA ARG A 238 -10.45 2.65 6.10
C ARG A 238 -10.11 1.58 5.07
N TRP A 239 -9.74 1.99 3.87
CA TRP A 239 -9.19 1.10 2.86
C TRP A 239 -7.76 0.70 3.22
N GLY A 240 -7.43 -0.58 3.08
CA GLY A 240 -6.07 -1.10 3.23
C GLY A 240 -5.25 -1.00 1.95
N ARG A 241 -4.18 -1.81 1.87
CA ARG A 241 -3.34 -1.91 0.67
C ARG A 241 -3.95 -2.88 -0.36
N PRO A 242 -3.91 -2.55 -1.66
CA PRO A 242 -4.24 -3.48 -2.72
C PRO A 242 -3.30 -4.68 -2.77
N ARG A 243 -3.88 -5.88 -2.90
CA ARG A 243 -3.19 -7.16 -2.98
C ARG A 243 -3.44 -7.80 -4.34
N HIS A 244 -2.35 -8.17 -5.03
CA HIS A 244 -2.40 -8.91 -6.29
C HIS A 244 -3.04 -10.29 -6.06
N LEU A 245 -3.98 -10.70 -6.91
CA LEU A 245 -4.71 -11.98 -6.77
C LEU A 245 -3.92 -13.23 -7.21
N GLY A 246 -2.60 -13.09 -7.42
CA GLY A 246 -1.69 -14.18 -7.75
C GLY A 246 -1.84 -14.71 -9.17
N ASP A 247 -0.91 -15.59 -9.57
CA ASP A 247 -0.83 -16.13 -10.94
C ASP A 247 -1.86 -17.25 -11.22
N VAL A 248 -2.65 -17.65 -10.22
CA VAL A 248 -3.79 -18.54 -10.42
C VAL A 248 -4.94 -17.76 -11.06
N VAL A 249 -5.28 -16.61 -10.48
CA VAL A 249 -6.35 -15.72 -10.98
C VAL A 249 -5.85 -14.85 -12.10
N ASN A 250 -4.65 -14.29 -12.02
CA ASN A 250 -4.07 -13.44 -13.07
C ASN A 250 -3.30 -14.29 -14.09
N SER A 251 -3.59 -14.06 -15.36
CA SER A 251 -2.95 -14.73 -16.48
C SER A 251 -1.60 -14.06 -16.83
N PRO A 252 -0.86 -14.60 -17.80
CA PRO A 252 0.27 -13.88 -18.40
C PRO A 252 -0.15 -12.71 -19.32
N GLY A 253 -1.42 -12.64 -19.73
CA GLY A 253 -2.00 -11.54 -20.51
C GLY A 253 -2.74 -10.55 -19.61
N SER A 254 -3.67 -9.78 -20.19
CA SER A 254 -4.48 -8.85 -19.40
C SER A 254 -5.72 -9.53 -18.79
N ASP A 255 -6.00 -9.20 -17.52
CA ASP A 255 -7.21 -9.58 -16.78
C ASP A 255 -7.83 -8.31 -16.18
N ALA A 256 -9.10 -8.04 -16.51
CA ALA A 256 -9.75 -6.76 -16.24
C ALA A 256 -11.26 -6.90 -15.99
N GLU A 257 -11.96 -5.77 -15.83
CA GLU A 257 -13.42 -5.69 -15.73
C GLU A 257 -14.06 -6.67 -14.71
N PRO A 258 -13.54 -6.76 -13.45
CA PRO A 258 -14.10 -7.65 -12.45
C PRO A 258 -15.56 -7.30 -12.14
N ARG A 259 -16.33 -8.32 -11.76
CA ARG A 259 -17.73 -8.22 -11.34
C ARG A 259 -18.02 -9.28 -10.28
N LEU A 260 -18.79 -8.91 -9.26
CA LEU A 260 -19.17 -9.83 -8.18
C LEU A 260 -20.55 -10.42 -8.46
N SER A 261 -20.74 -11.71 -8.18
CA SER A 261 -22.07 -12.31 -8.20
C SER A 261 -22.95 -11.72 -7.09
N PRO A 262 -24.28 -11.62 -7.29
CA PRO A 262 -25.20 -11.10 -6.27
C PRO A 262 -25.19 -11.89 -4.95
N ASP A 263 -24.88 -13.18 -5.01
CA ASP A 263 -24.76 -14.05 -3.83
C ASP A 263 -23.40 -13.96 -3.12
N GLY A 264 -22.47 -13.15 -3.65
CA GLY A 264 -21.13 -12.96 -3.09
C GLY A 264 -20.21 -14.19 -3.18
N ARG A 265 -20.54 -15.17 -4.03
CA ARG A 265 -19.80 -16.43 -4.13
C ARG A 265 -18.81 -16.51 -5.28
N THR A 266 -18.99 -15.71 -6.32
CA THR A 266 -18.24 -15.81 -7.56
C THR A 266 -17.69 -14.45 -7.97
N LEU A 267 -16.42 -14.42 -8.34
CA LEU A 267 -15.80 -13.32 -9.09
C LEU A 267 -15.87 -13.67 -10.57
N TYR A 268 -16.44 -12.79 -11.37
CA TYR A 268 -16.36 -12.79 -12.82
C TYR A 268 -15.36 -11.74 -13.29
N PHE A 269 -14.70 -11.97 -14.41
CA PHE A 269 -13.76 -11.02 -14.99
C PHE A 269 -13.53 -11.31 -16.48
N SER A 270 -13.02 -10.31 -17.18
CA SER A 270 -12.59 -10.40 -18.57
C SER A 270 -11.12 -10.82 -18.63
N SER A 271 -10.76 -11.74 -19.52
CA SER A 271 -9.38 -12.21 -19.64
C SER A 271 -8.99 -12.56 -21.08
N GLU A 272 -7.75 -12.21 -21.45
CA GLU A 272 -7.09 -12.62 -22.71
C GLU A 272 -6.54 -14.05 -22.62
N ARG A 273 -6.75 -14.73 -21.48
CA ARG A 273 -6.26 -16.08 -21.22
C ARG A 273 -6.78 -17.06 -22.26
N ARG A 274 -5.88 -17.94 -22.68
CA ARG A 274 -6.21 -19.10 -23.50
C ARG A 274 -6.70 -20.25 -22.64
N ALA A 275 -7.83 -20.85 -23.02
CA ALA A 275 -8.36 -22.03 -22.38
C ALA A 275 -8.00 -23.30 -23.18
N PRO A 276 -7.55 -24.39 -22.54
CA PRO A 276 -7.50 -25.69 -23.20
C PRO A 276 -8.91 -26.16 -23.56
N GLY A 277 -9.12 -26.61 -24.80
CA GLY A 277 -10.41 -27.20 -25.23
C GLY A 277 -11.49 -26.20 -25.67
N VAL A 278 -11.20 -24.90 -25.76
CA VAL A 278 -12.07 -23.95 -26.48
C VAL A 278 -11.66 -23.84 -27.95
N GLU A 279 -12.55 -23.31 -28.78
CA GLU A 279 -12.32 -23.14 -30.22
C GLU A 279 -11.12 -22.22 -30.49
N ALA A 280 -10.36 -22.52 -31.55
CA ALA A 280 -9.10 -21.84 -31.84
C ALA A 280 -9.26 -20.34 -32.12
N ASP A 281 -10.40 -19.95 -32.69
CA ASP A 281 -10.75 -18.58 -33.04
C ASP A 281 -11.11 -17.71 -31.83
N TRP A 282 -11.38 -18.29 -30.66
CA TRP A 282 -11.53 -17.53 -29.42
C TRP A 282 -10.20 -17.06 -28.85
N ASN A 283 -9.11 -17.79 -29.15
CA ASN A 283 -7.75 -17.45 -28.73
C ASN A 283 -7.13 -16.36 -29.63
N ASN A 284 -7.90 -15.31 -29.94
CA ASN A 284 -7.57 -14.26 -30.91
C ASN A 284 -7.06 -12.95 -30.28
N GLY A 285 -6.84 -12.94 -28.96
CA GLY A 285 -6.37 -11.77 -28.21
C GLY A 285 -7.48 -10.80 -27.80
N LYS A 286 -8.76 -11.16 -27.96
CA LYS A 286 -9.90 -10.46 -27.35
C LYS A 286 -10.23 -11.06 -25.99
N TYR A 287 -10.96 -10.30 -25.17
CA TYR A 287 -11.44 -10.76 -23.88
C TYR A 287 -12.60 -11.75 -23.99
N ASN A 288 -12.54 -12.77 -23.13
CA ASN A 288 -13.66 -13.64 -22.80
C ASN A 288 -14.03 -13.50 -21.32
N LEU A 289 -15.23 -13.94 -20.94
CA LEU A 289 -15.65 -13.95 -19.55
C LEU A 289 -15.19 -15.22 -18.84
N TRP A 290 -14.62 -15.03 -17.67
CA TRP A 290 -14.14 -16.08 -16.78
C TRP A 290 -14.77 -15.93 -15.41
N SER A 291 -14.77 -17.01 -14.64
CA SER A 291 -15.30 -17.04 -13.28
C SER A 291 -14.41 -17.84 -12.35
N VAL A 292 -14.38 -17.45 -11.08
CA VAL A 292 -13.65 -18.15 -10.02
C VAL A 292 -14.41 -18.03 -8.69
N PRO A 293 -14.43 -19.06 -7.83
CA PRO A 293 -14.97 -18.97 -6.48
C PRO A 293 -14.27 -17.88 -5.66
N LEU A 294 -15.07 -17.02 -5.03
CA LEU A 294 -14.58 -15.83 -4.35
C LEU A 294 -14.08 -16.13 -2.92
N ALA A 295 -14.73 -17.05 -2.19
CA ALA A 295 -14.42 -17.30 -0.79
C ALA A 295 -12.95 -17.74 -0.55
N PRO A 296 -12.35 -18.67 -1.33
CA PRO A 296 -10.93 -18.99 -1.21
C PRO A 296 -10.02 -17.77 -1.42
N LEU A 297 -10.36 -16.91 -2.39
CA LEU A 297 -9.61 -15.68 -2.66
C LEU A 297 -9.68 -14.71 -1.48
N LEU A 298 -10.87 -14.47 -0.93
CA LEU A 298 -11.01 -13.59 0.24
C LEU A 298 -10.32 -14.15 1.48
N ALA A 299 -10.24 -15.47 1.64
CA ALA A 299 -9.51 -16.09 2.74
C ALA A 299 -7.98 -15.97 2.58
N GLU A 300 -7.47 -16.19 1.38
CA GLU A 300 -6.03 -16.09 1.06
C GLU A 300 -5.55 -14.63 1.07
N PHE A 301 -6.32 -13.78 0.41
CA PHE A 301 -6.03 -12.36 0.21
C PHE A 301 -6.66 -11.44 1.25
N GLY A 302 -7.37 -11.98 2.25
CA GLY A 302 -7.99 -11.23 3.34
C GLY A 302 -7.03 -10.35 4.16
N PRO A 303 -7.54 -9.48 5.04
CA PRO A 303 -6.73 -8.55 5.80
C PRO A 303 -5.62 -9.28 6.57
N ALA A 304 -4.37 -8.93 6.27
CA ALA A 304 -3.25 -9.39 7.07
C ALA A 304 -3.22 -8.62 8.40
N ARG A 305 -2.83 -9.29 9.48
CA ARG A 305 -2.73 -8.69 10.82
C ARG A 305 -1.28 -8.50 11.23
N ALA A 306 -1.00 -7.39 11.90
CA ALA A 306 0.27 -7.11 12.54
C ALA A 306 0.18 -7.45 14.03
N GLY A 307 0.92 -8.47 14.45
CA GLY A 307 1.18 -8.75 15.85
C GLY A 307 2.27 -7.84 16.39
N GLU A 308 2.29 -7.62 17.70
CA GLU A 308 3.37 -6.91 18.38
C GLU A 308 3.81 -7.64 19.64
N ILE A 309 5.12 -7.74 19.85
CA ILE A 309 5.71 -8.08 21.14
C ILE A 309 6.72 -7.01 21.57
N ALA A 310 6.82 -6.79 22.87
CA ALA A 310 7.78 -5.89 23.47
C ALA A 310 8.64 -6.64 24.51
N PHE A 311 9.94 -6.39 24.52
CA PHE A 311 10.89 -7.02 25.43
C PHE A 311 12.13 -6.14 25.62
N THR A 312 13.03 -6.52 26.54
CA THR A 312 14.31 -5.84 26.73
C THR A 312 15.49 -6.73 26.39
N LEU A 313 16.58 -6.12 25.93
CA LEU A 313 17.85 -6.81 25.66
C LEU A 313 18.97 -6.20 26.50
N PRO A 314 19.77 -6.99 27.23
CA PRO A 314 20.92 -6.47 27.96
C PRO A 314 21.95 -5.79 27.04
N HIS A 315 22.35 -4.57 27.39
CA HIS A 315 23.37 -3.78 26.71
C HIS A 315 24.17 -2.92 27.71
N PRO A 316 25.03 -3.52 28.53
CA PRO A 316 25.78 -2.81 29.57
C PRO A 316 26.72 -1.72 29.03
N ALA A 317 27.16 -1.82 27.76
CA ALA A 317 27.98 -0.82 27.11
C ALA A 317 27.25 0.53 26.89
N ALA A 318 25.92 0.56 26.96
CA ALA A 318 25.15 1.80 26.92
C ALA A 318 25.10 2.56 28.26
N ALA A 319 25.71 2.04 29.33
CA ALA A 319 25.66 2.67 30.65
C ALA A 319 26.10 4.15 30.66
N PRO A 320 27.15 4.56 29.92
CA PRO A 320 27.51 5.98 29.79
C PRO A 320 26.40 6.85 29.19
N ARG A 321 25.51 6.26 28.37
CA ARG A 321 24.34 6.90 27.75
C ARG A 321 23.07 6.75 28.59
N GLY A 322 23.17 6.27 29.83
CA GLY A 322 22.08 6.22 30.80
C GLY A 322 21.18 4.98 30.73
N ALA A 323 21.59 3.91 30.04
CA ALA A 323 20.82 2.67 29.97
C ALA A 323 21.71 1.43 30.08
N THR A 324 21.20 0.34 30.63
CA THR A 324 21.89 -0.97 30.64
C THR A 324 21.14 -2.04 29.85
N GLU A 325 19.98 -1.69 29.31
CA GLU A 325 19.13 -2.52 28.48
C GLU A 325 18.55 -1.69 27.32
N LEU A 326 18.25 -2.36 26.21
CA LEU A 326 17.55 -1.79 25.07
C LEU A 326 16.07 -2.17 25.16
N ARG A 327 15.16 -1.20 25.06
CA ARG A 327 13.72 -1.45 24.92
C ARG A 327 13.43 -1.77 23.45
N VAL A 328 12.90 -2.96 23.19
CA VAL A 328 12.65 -3.52 21.86
C VAL A 328 11.16 -3.64 21.59
N LEU A 329 10.76 -3.31 20.36
CA LEU A 329 9.42 -3.54 19.81
C LEU A 329 9.56 -4.32 18.52
N ALA A 330 8.88 -5.45 18.41
CA ALA A 330 8.86 -6.27 17.21
C ALA A 330 7.44 -6.43 16.68
N TRP A 331 7.25 -6.16 15.39
CA TRP A 331 6.03 -6.40 14.64
C TRP A 331 6.19 -7.62 13.74
N TYR A 332 5.16 -8.45 13.66
CA TYR A 332 5.23 -9.73 12.94
C TYR A 332 3.87 -10.15 12.35
N PRO A 333 3.83 -11.08 11.39
CA PRO A 333 2.58 -11.53 10.79
C PRO A 333 1.73 -12.31 11.80
N ALA A 334 0.61 -11.73 12.21
CA ALA A 334 -0.31 -12.33 13.18
C ALA A 334 -1.43 -13.13 12.49
N ALA A 335 -2.04 -14.04 13.26
CA ALA A 335 -3.20 -14.81 12.85
C ALA A 335 -4.33 -13.90 12.34
N ALA A 336 -5.09 -14.38 11.35
CA ALA A 336 -6.08 -13.58 10.65
C ALA A 336 -7.21 -13.06 11.57
N ASP A 337 -7.50 -13.78 12.65
CA ASP A 337 -8.47 -13.47 13.68
C ASP A 337 -7.91 -12.57 14.80
N ALA A 338 -6.63 -12.17 14.73
CA ALA A 338 -6.03 -11.26 15.70
C ALA A 338 -6.72 -9.89 15.69
N VAL A 339 -6.98 -9.36 16.88
CA VAL A 339 -7.70 -8.10 17.07
C VAL A 339 -6.71 -6.95 17.25
N GLU A 340 -6.55 -6.15 16.20
CA GLU A 340 -5.70 -4.96 16.24
C GLU A 340 -6.37 -3.77 16.95
N ARG A 341 -5.61 -3.07 17.80
CA ARG A 341 -6.04 -1.85 18.49
C ARG A 341 -5.10 -0.69 18.16
N ASP A 342 -5.63 0.52 18.17
CA ASP A 342 -4.80 1.73 18.06
C ASP A 342 -3.77 1.77 19.20
N VAL A 343 -2.53 2.06 18.86
CA VAL A 343 -1.43 2.29 19.80
C VAL A 343 -0.87 3.69 19.60
N ASN A 344 -0.49 4.33 20.70
CA ASN A 344 0.04 5.69 20.69
C ASN A 344 1.52 5.71 21.11
N ALA A 345 2.27 6.69 20.62
CA ALA A 345 3.58 7.05 21.15
C ALA A 345 3.42 8.27 22.07
N GLY A 346 3.20 8.00 23.36
CA GLY A 346 2.85 9.03 24.33
C GLY A 346 1.54 9.75 23.98
N PRO A 347 1.31 10.98 24.45
CA PRO A 347 0.10 11.74 24.16
C PRO A 347 0.10 12.38 22.77
N VAL A 348 1.27 12.48 22.11
CA VAL A 348 1.45 13.30 20.91
C VAL A 348 1.06 12.56 19.64
N PHE A 349 1.44 11.29 19.52
CA PHE A 349 1.35 10.57 18.26
C PHE A 349 0.44 9.35 18.34
N ASN A 350 -0.43 9.20 17.35
CA ASN A 350 -1.05 7.93 16.99
C ASN A 350 -0.03 7.14 16.16
N ALA A 351 0.48 6.05 16.73
CA ALA A 351 1.61 5.32 16.17
C ALA A 351 1.18 4.32 15.10
N GLY A 352 0.02 3.69 15.25
CA GLY A 352 -0.49 2.65 14.35
C GLY A 352 -1.52 1.74 15.00
N ARG A 353 -1.78 0.58 14.40
CA ARG A 353 -2.70 -0.46 14.86
C ARG A 353 -2.04 -1.84 14.85
N VAL A 354 -2.04 -2.49 16.01
CA VAL A 354 -1.39 -3.80 16.19
C VAL A 354 -2.17 -4.68 17.16
N ALA A 355 -1.96 -5.99 17.07
CA ALA A 355 -2.49 -6.98 18.01
C ALA A 355 -1.37 -7.43 18.96
N ALA A 356 -1.41 -6.93 20.20
CA ALA A 356 -0.41 -7.29 21.21
C ALA A 356 -0.44 -8.80 21.52
N ASP A 357 0.73 -9.44 21.54
CA ASP A 357 0.97 -10.84 21.89
C ASP A 357 0.09 -11.84 21.10
N ALA A 358 -0.27 -11.48 19.88
CA ALA A 358 -1.14 -12.31 19.03
C ALA A 358 -0.41 -13.58 18.54
N PRO A 359 -1.13 -14.70 18.34
CA PRO A 359 -0.56 -15.86 17.65
C PRO A 359 -0.04 -15.49 16.25
N TRP A 360 1.01 -16.18 15.81
CA TRP A 360 1.57 -16.00 14.46
C TRP A 360 0.65 -16.56 13.39
N ARG A 361 0.64 -15.94 12.20
CA ARG A 361 -0.13 -16.42 11.05
C ARG A 361 0.31 -17.80 10.58
N ASP A 362 1.63 -17.99 10.48
CA ASP A 362 2.26 -19.26 10.13
C ASP A 362 3.43 -19.50 11.07
N ALA A 363 3.28 -20.51 11.92
CA ALA A 363 4.24 -20.81 12.95
C ALA A 363 5.52 -21.51 12.46
N ALA A 364 5.53 -21.99 11.22
CA ALA A 364 6.65 -22.72 10.64
C ALA A 364 7.45 -21.87 9.65
N ARG A 365 6.85 -20.81 9.11
CA ARG A 365 7.48 -19.94 8.12
C ARG A 365 8.59 -19.09 8.73
N ARG A 366 9.68 -18.97 7.96
CA ARG A 366 10.73 -17.98 8.20
C ARG A 366 10.46 -16.69 7.43
N HIS A 367 10.69 -15.58 8.08
CA HIS A 367 10.36 -14.25 7.61
C HIS A 367 11.63 -13.41 7.42
N PRO A 368 11.71 -12.61 6.36
CA PRO A 368 12.74 -11.58 6.24
C PRO A 368 12.64 -10.61 7.43
N LEU A 369 13.78 -10.14 7.93
CA LEU A 369 13.90 -9.24 9.07
C LEU A 369 14.23 -7.82 8.60
N VAL A 370 13.58 -6.80 9.16
CA VAL A 370 13.92 -5.39 8.93
C VAL A 370 14.15 -4.67 10.26
N LEU A 371 15.34 -4.13 10.46
CA LEU A 371 15.67 -3.31 11.63
C LEU A 371 15.24 -1.86 11.39
N LEU A 372 14.57 -1.22 12.35
CA LEU A 372 14.06 0.15 12.24
C LEU A 372 14.75 1.09 13.23
N SER A 373 15.38 2.16 12.73
CA SER A 373 15.97 3.23 13.57
C SER A 373 15.14 4.51 13.54
N HIS A 374 14.81 5.04 14.72
CA HIS A 374 14.08 6.30 14.86
C HIS A 374 14.95 7.54 14.60
N GLY A 375 14.30 8.69 14.39
CA GLY A 375 14.98 9.99 14.32
C GLY A 375 15.47 10.45 15.68
N PHE A 376 16.24 11.53 15.75
CA PHE A 376 16.75 12.05 17.01
C PHE A 376 15.56 12.45 17.90
N GLY A 377 15.55 12.02 19.17
CA GLY A 377 14.43 12.30 20.09
C GLY A 377 13.15 11.52 19.84
N GLY A 378 13.13 10.68 18.81
CA GLY A 378 12.01 9.80 18.54
C GLY A 378 11.98 8.58 19.46
N ALA A 379 11.13 7.63 19.12
CA ALA A 379 11.04 6.34 19.80
C ALA A 379 10.79 5.21 18.80
N GLY A 380 11.17 3.99 19.15
CA GLY A 380 10.84 2.78 18.40
C GLY A 380 9.33 2.65 18.17
N ARG A 381 8.51 3.02 19.18
CA ARG A 381 7.04 3.08 19.07
C ARG A 381 6.55 3.93 17.88
N GLN A 382 7.24 5.03 17.53
CA GLN A 382 6.86 5.87 16.39
C GLN A 382 7.12 5.21 15.03
N LYS A 383 7.76 4.04 15.00
CA LYS A 383 7.96 3.23 13.80
C LYS A 383 6.87 2.21 13.54
N THR A 384 5.84 2.16 14.40
CA THR A 384 4.70 1.27 14.23
C THR A 384 4.05 1.42 12.84
N TRP A 385 3.82 2.64 12.34
CA TRP A 385 3.19 2.87 11.02
C TRP A 385 3.92 2.19 9.84
N LEU A 386 5.24 2.00 9.93
CA LEU A 386 6.00 1.25 8.93
C LEU A 386 6.13 -0.23 9.31
N GLY A 387 6.33 -0.51 10.60
CA GLY A 387 6.51 -1.86 11.13
C GLY A 387 5.27 -2.74 10.96
N GLU A 388 4.07 -2.18 11.13
CA GLU A 388 2.81 -2.90 10.97
C GLU A 388 2.58 -3.32 9.51
N ASP A 389 2.89 -2.46 8.54
CA ASP A 389 2.69 -2.79 7.13
C ASP A 389 3.77 -3.76 6.63
N LEU A 390 5.01 -3.65 7.12
CA LEU A 390 6.03 -4.69 6.95
C LEU A 390 5.53 -6.05 7.49
N ALA A 391 4.95 -6.07 8.68
CA ALA A 391 4.37 -7.27 9.28
C ALA A 391 3.21 -7.85 8.47
N ARG A 392 2.31 -7.00 7.97
CA ARG A 392 1.19 -7.41 7.10
C ARG A 392 1.66 -8.02 5.79
N GLU A 393 2.79 -7.57 5.26
CA GLU A 393 3.43 -8.15 4.06
C GLU A 393 4.40 -9.32 4.35
N GLY A 394 4.40 -9.84 5.57
CA GLY A 394 5.14 -11.07 5.88
C GLY A 394 6.59 -10.86 6.34
N TYR A 395 7.00 -9.65 6.68
CA TYR A 395 8.28 -9.36 7.31
C TYR A 395 8.16 -9.43 8.85
N VAL A 396 9.28 -9.64 9.53
CA VAL A 396 9.40 -9.25 10.94
C VAL A 396 10.14 -7.92 10.97
N ALA A 397 9.55 -6.91 11.60
CA ALA A 397 10.15 -5.59 11.74
C ALA A 397 10.48 -5.32 13.21
N VAL A 398 11.67 -4.79 13.51
CA VAL A 398 12.10 -4.61 14.91
C VAL A 398 12.72 -3.23 15.10
N ALA A 399 12.21 -2.48 16.07
CA ALA A 399 12.73 -1.18 16.47
C ALA A 399 13.26 -1.22 17.91
N ILE A 400 14.14 -0.28 18.23
CA ILE A 400 14.63 -0.02 19.59
C ILE A 400 14.48 1.45 19.96
N ASP A 401 14.49 1.72 21.25
CA ASP A 401 14.77 3.06 21.78
C ASP A 401 16.27 3.22 22.03
N HIS A 402 16.92 4.06 21.21
CA HIS A 402 18.37 4.29 21.30
C HIS A 402 18.75 5.05 22.58
N PRO A 403 19.63 4.51 23.44
CA PRO A 403 20.06 5.18 24.67
C PRO A 403 20.62 6.59 24.44
N GLY A 404 20.16 7.52 25.27
CA GLY A 404 20.58 8.93 25.29
C GLY A 404 20.13 9.78 24.09
N THR A 405 19.33 9.23 23.17
CA THR A 405 18.82 9.94 21.98
C THR A 405 17.37 9.63 21.64
N ASN A 406 16.59 9.14 22.62
CA ASN A 406 15.18 8.79 22.45
C ASN A 406 14.26 9.63 23.36
N GLY A 407 13.01 9.81 22.93
CA GLY A 407 12.03 10.67 23.61
C GLY A 407 11.34 10.03 24.82
N VAL A 408 11.60 8.76 25.11
CA VAL A 408 10.98 8.05 26.24
C VAL A 408 11.89 8.12 27.47
N ASP A 409 13.18 7.84 27.31
CA ASP A 409 14.18 7.93 28.39
C ASP A 409 14.78 9.34 28.51
N GLY A 410 14.54 10.19 27.50
CA GLY A 410 15.13 11.51 27.39
C GLY A 410 16.49 11.51 26.68
N VAL A 411 16.91 12.70 26.28
CA VAL A 411 18.20 12.93 25.62
C VAL A 411 19.23 13.38 26.64
N ASN A 412 20.44 12.83 26.54
CA ASN A 412 21.57 13.24 27.37
C ASN A 412 22.82 13.48 26.51
N ALA A 413 23.80 14.20 27.08
CA ALA A 413 25.00 14.59 26.35
C ALA A 413 25.81 13.40 25.82
N ALA A 414 25.94 12.32 26.61
CA ALA A 414 26.68 11.14 26.20
C ALA A 414 26.11 10.48 24.94
N GLY A 415 24.79 10.33 24.83
CA GLY A 415 24.15 9.81 23.63
C GLY A 415 24.10 10.82 22.49
N ALA A 416 23.74 12.08 22.79
CA ALA A 416 23.58 13.13 21.79
C ALA A 416 24.86 13.45 21.02
N TYR A 417 26.01 13.38 21.69
CA TYR A 417 27.31 13.73 21.11
C TYR A 417 28.14 12.53 20.64
N ALA A 418 27.68 11.29 20.89
CA ALA A 418 28.24 10.06 20.33
C ALA A 418 27.19 9.28 19.51
N PRO A 419 26.61 9.86 18.45
CA PRO A 419 25.52 9.24 17.71
C PRO A 419 25.92 7.95 16.97
N TRP A 420 27.21 7.68 16.73
CA TRP A 420 27.69 6.44 16.11
C TRP A 420 27.40 5.20 16.94
N GLU A 421 27.27 5.32 18.27
CA GLU A 421 26.89 4.24 19.17
C GLU A 421 25.52 3.63 18.83
N ARG A 422 24.68 4.38 18.10
CA ARG A 422 23.39 3.89 17.59
C ARG A 422 23.56 2.72 16.61
N ALA A 423 24.67 2.65 15.88
CA ALA A 423 24.95 1.50 15.02
C ALA A 423 25.23 0.25 15.85
N GLU A 424 25.96 0.38 16.96
CA GLU A 424 26.20 -0.72 17.90
C GLU A 424 24.92 -1.18 18.61
N ASP A 425 24.01 -0.25 18.93
CA ASP A 425 22.68 -0.61 19.46
C ASP A 425 21.93 -1.55 18.51
N LEU A 426 21.98 -1.29 17.20
CA LEU A 426 21.30 -2.13 16.20
C LEU A 426 22.03 -3.45 15.93
N ARG A 427 23.37 -3.49 16.03
CA ARG A 427 24.12 -4.76 15.98
C ARG A 427 23.75 -5.64 17.17
N ARG A 428 23.65 -5.05 18.36
CA ARG A 428 23.21 -5.74 19.57
C ARG A 428 21.76 -6.20 19.48
N LEU A 429 20.88 -5.38 18.90
CA LEU A 429 19.51 -5.75 18.60
C LEU A 429 19.45 -6.99 17.70
N LEU A 430 20.22 -6.97 16.60
CA LEU A 430 20.25 -8.09 15.64
C LEU A 430 20.72 -9.38 16.31
N ASP A 431 21.78 -9.32 17.12
CA ASP A 431 22.24 -10.48 17.91
C ASP A 431 21.14 -11.02 18.83
N GLY A 432 20.48 -10.12 19.57
CA GLY A 432 19.42 -10.48 20.51
C GLY A 432 18.20 -11.09 19.82
N VAL A 433 17.72 -10.49 18.72
CA VAL A 433 16.57 -11.00 17.95
C VAL A 433 16.86 -12.38 17.36
N LEU A 434 18.07 -12.60 16.85
CA LEU A 434 18.44 -13.89 16.27
C LEU A 434 18.64 -15.00 17.32
N ALA A 435 18.93 -14.61 18.56
CA ALA A 435 19.07 -15.52 19.70
C ALA A 435 17.77 -15.71 20.50
N ASP A 436 16.78 -14.83 20.31
CA ASP A 436 15.50 -14.89 21.00
C ASP A 436 14.74 -16.20 20.66
N PRO A 437 14.21 -16.93 21.66
CA PRO A 437 13.56 -18.22 21.43
C PRO A 437 12.21 -18.11 20.70
N THR A 438 11.58 -16.94 20.70
CA THR A 438 10.29 -16.69 20.04
C THR A 438 10.49 -16.19 18.61
N LEU A 439 11.38 -15.22 18.43
CA LEU A 439 11.66 -14.59 17.13
C LEU A 439 12.69 -15.37 16.32
N GLY A 440 13.80 -15.78 16.92
CA GLY A 440 14.96 -16.34 16.23
C GLY A 440 14.63 -17.51 15.29
N PRO A 441 13.85 -18.53 15.70
CA PRO A 441 13.43 -19.62 14.82
C PRO A 441 12.57 -19.20 13.61
N ARG A 442 11.95 -18.01 13.67
CA ARG A 442 11.09 -17.42 12.64
C ARG A 442 11.81 -16.44 11.73
N ILE A 443 13.07 -16.12 11.98
CA ILE A 443 13.83 -15.20 11.14
C ILE A 443 14.57 -15.97 10.04
N ASP A 444 14.44 -15.47 8.82
CA ASP A 444 15.32 -15.82 7.72
C ASP A 444 16.61 -15.00 7.80
N ARG A 445 17.71 -15.67 8.16
CA ARG A 445 19.00 -15.05 8.43
C ARG A 445 19.71 -14.52 7.18
N GLU A 446 19.32 -14.98 6.01
CA GLU A 446 19.89 -14.50 4.74
C GLU A 446 19.15 -13.28 4.19
N ARG A 447 18.00 -12.92 4.78
CA ARG A 447 17.14 -11.82 4.31
C ARG A 447 16.94 -10.79 5.41
N VAL A 448 18.00 -10.04 5.71
CA VAL A 448 17.99 -8.98 6.71
C VAL A 448 18.17 -7.61 6.03
N GLY A 449 17.25 -6.69 6.26
CA GLY A 449 17.32 -5.30 5.85
C GLY A 449 17.40 -4.34 7.03
N VAL A 450 17.70 -3.08 6.74
CA VAL A 450 17.67 -1.98 7.71
C VAL A 450 16.98 -0.75 7.12
N THR A 451 16.25 -0.01 7.93
CA THR A 451 15.72 1.29 7.56
C THR A 451 15.78 2.27 8.72
N GLY A 452 15.88 3.54 8.41
CA GLY A 452 15.82 4.57 9.42
C GLY A 452 15.47 5.95 8.88
N PHE A 453 14.90 6.75 9.77
CA PHE A 453 14.46 8.11 9.47
C PHE A 453 15.44 9.14 10.05
N SER A 454 15.76 10.20 9.31
CA SER A 454 16.62 11.29 9.81
C SER A 454 17.98 10.75 10.27
N ILE A 455 18.40 10.97 11.53
CA ILE A 455 19.63 10.35 12.06
C ILE A 455 19.57 8.81 12.08
N GLY A 456 18.37 8.22 12.09
CA GLY A 456 18.21 6.78 11.90
C GLY A 456 18.61 6.33 10.50
N GLY A 457 18.42 7.17 9.48
CA GLY A 457 18.91 6.93 8.12
C GLY A 457 20.44 6.97 8.06
N TRP A 458 21.05 7.93 8.77
CA TRP A 458 22.50 7.97 8.96
C TRP A 458 23.04 6.74 9.72
N THR A 459 22.36 6.35 10.80
CA THR A 459 22.67 5.14 11.58
C THR A 459 22.62 3.89 10.69
N SER A 460 21.60 3.81 9.84
CA SER A 460 21.45 2.72 8.87
C SER A 460 22.61 2.73 7.85
N ALA A 461 23.03 3.89 7.36
CA ALA A 461 24.18 3.99 6.46
C ALA A 461 25.49 3.48 7.10
N LEU A 462 25.70 3.72 8.41
CA LEU A 462 26.87 3.19 9.13
C LEU A 462 26.88 1.65 9.15
N LEU A 463 25.74 1.03 9.39
CA LEU A 463 25.58 -0.43 9.33
C LEU A 463 25.86 -1.02 7.94
N LEU A 464 25.68 -0.23 6.88
CA LEU A 464 25.99 -0.63 5.51
C LEU A 464 27.47 -0.41 5.13
N GLY A 465 28.26 0.18 6.02
CA GLY A 465 29.70 0.40 5.84
C GLY A 465 30.11 1.85 5.60
N ALA A 466 29.20 2.83 5.72
CA ALA A 466 29.61 4.22 5.85
C ALA A 466 30.35 4.42 7.18
N ARG A 467 31.29 5.37 7.22
CA ARG A 467 32.03 5.76 8.42
C ARG A 467 31.81 7.23 8.71
N ALA A 468 31.68 7.57 9.98
CA ALA A 468 31.52 8.96 10.39
C ALA A 468 32.85 9.69 10.48
N ASP A 469 32.77 11.02 10.41
CA ASP A 469 33.84 11.99 10.59
C ASP A 469 33.19 13.36 10.88
N PHE A 470 33.10 13.71 12.16
CA PHE A 470 32.44 14.95 12.59
C PHE A 470 33.27 16.20 12.34
N GLU A 471 34.58 16.09 12.04
CA GLU A 471 35.33 17.24 11.53
C GLU A 471 34.80 17.70 10.18
N ARG A 472 34.35 16.77 9.32
CA ARG A 472 33.70 17.12 8.05
C ARG A 472 32.39 17.86 8.27
N PHE A 473 31.60 17.42 9.25
CA PHE A 473 30.36 18.08 9.62
C PHE A 473 30.60 19.50 10.13
N ARG A 474 31.56 19.69 11.05
CA ARG A 474 31.99 21.01 11.54
C ARG A 474 32.50 21.89 10.39
N ALA A 475 33.29 21.34 9.48
CA ALA A 475 33.77 22.08 8.31
C ALA A 475 32.62 22.51 7.38
N PHE A 476 31.65 21.63 7.14
CA PHE A 476 30.44 21.95 6.38
C PHE A 476 29.64 23.08 7.03
N CYS A 477 29.41 23.04 8.34
CA CYS A 477 28.66 24.08 9.05
C CYS A 477 29.37 25.44 9.14
N ARG A 478 30.71 25.47 8.96
CA ARG A 478 31.51 26.69 8.80
C ARG A 478 31.59 27.19 7.35
N SER A 479 31.14 26.39 6.38
CA SER A 479 31.21 26.71 4.96
C SER A 479 30.01 27.54 4.47
N PRO A 480 30.12 28.24 3.32
CA PRO A 480 28.99 28.86 2.66
C PRO A 480 27.89 27.88 2.20
N GLN A 481 28.21 26.58 2.12
CA GLN A 481 27.27 25.52 1.71
C GLN A 481 26.42 24.99 2.87
N ARG A 482 26.61 25.51 4.11
CA ARG A 482 25.83 25.10 5.28
C ARG A 482 24.32 25.19 4.99
N ASP A 483 23.58 24.24 5.52
CA ASP A 483 22.12 24.22 5.40
C ASP A 483 21.45 24.25 6.79
N ALA A 484 20.15 23.96 6.82
CA ALA A 484 19.35 23.97 8.03
C ALA A 484 19.84 23.00 9.12
N ILE A 485 20.51 21.88 8.78
CA ILE A 485 20.96 20.87 9.76
C ILE A 485 22.01 21.42 10.75
N CYS A 486 22.70 22.49 10.35
CA CYS A 486 23.69 23.19 11.17
C CYS A 486 23.08 24.15 12.19
N ASN A 487 21.76 24.36 12.15
CA ASN A 487 21.04 25.24 13.04
C ASN A 487 20.40 24.45 14.19
N ARG A 488 19.92 25.16 15.20
CA ARG A 488 19.10 24.58 16.27
C ARG A 488 17.82 24.01 15.67
N GLN A 489 17.56 22.74 15.92
CA GLN A 489 16.33 22.08 15.49
C GLN A 489 15.27 22.21 16.58
N VAL A 490 14.00 22.13 16.19
CA VAL A 490 12.86 22.25 17.13
C VAL A 490 12.92 21.18 18.21
N GLU A 491 13.44 20.00 17.85
CA GLU A 491 13.51 18.88 18.75
C GLU A 491 14.69 19.02 19.72
N PHE A 492 15.85 19.61 19.30
CA PHE A 492 17.06 19.68 20.12
C PHE A 492 18.02 20.86 19.80
N ASP A 493 18.62 21.42 20.85
CA ASP A 493 19.70 22.41 20.80
C ASP A 493 21.08 21.74 20.93
N LEU A 494 21.57 21.15 19.83
CA LEU A 494 22.91 20.55 19.78
C LEU A 494 23.90 21.47 19.07
N ASN A 495 25.10 21.59 19.65
CA ASN A 495 26.23 22.25 19.02
C ASN A 495 27.43 21.29 18.94
N TYR A 496 27.64 20.70 17.77
CA TYR A 496 28.73 19.74 17.52
C TYR A 496 30.14 20.37 17.54
N GLU A 497 30.28 21.70 17.62
CA GLU A 497 31.56 22.36 17.93
C GLU A 497 32.02 22.08 19.37
N ARG A 498 31.08 21.78 20.29
CA ARG A 498 31.38 21.48 21.70
C ARG A 498 31.43 19.98 22.00
N GLN A 499 31.36 19.13 20.97
CA GLN A 499 31.19 17.68 21.11
C GLN A 499 32.16 17.04 22.12
N GLN A 500 33.47 17.30 21.98
CA GLN A 500 34.48 16.73 22.87
C GLN A 500 34.31 17.22 24.32
N ASP A 501 34.02 18.51 24.50
CA ASP A 501 33.79 19.09 25.82
C ASP A 501 32.54 18.50 26.49
N GLU A 502 31.45 18.34 25.76
CA GLU A 502 30.20 17.80 26.30
C GLU A 502 30.34 16.32 26.66
N LEU A 503 31.03 15.52 25.83
CA LEU A 503 31.33 14.12 26.17
C LEU A 503 32.21 14.01 27.41
N LYS A 504 33.24 14.86 27.52
CA LYS A 504 34.10 14.90 28.72
C LYS A 504 33.32 15.31 29.97
N ARG A 505 32.42 16.30 29.88
CA ARG A 505 31.56 16.69 31.01
C ARG A 505 30.60 15.59 31.43
N ALA A 506 30.17 14.78 30.48
CA ALA A 506 29.34 13.61 30.73
C ALA A 506 30.12 12.39 31.25
N GLY A 507 31.46 12.46 31.36
CA GLY A 507 32.31 11.31 31.71
C GLY A 507 32.26 10.20 30.65
N ALA A 508 32.02 10.57 29.40
CA ALA A 508 31.79 9.67 28.27
C ALA A 508 32.80 9.90 27.12
N GLU A 509 33.95 10.52 27.42
CA GLU A 509 35.00 10.79 26.42
C GLU A 509 35.55 9.53 25.75
N ALA A 510 35.46 8.37 26.42
CA ALA A 510 35.86 7.08 25.85
C ALA A 510 35.06 6.72 24.59
N LEU A 511 33.83 7.23 24.44
CA LEU A 511 32.99 6.99 23.27
C LEU A 511 33.56 7.61 21.99
N LEU A 512 34.44 8.62 22.08
CA LEU A 512 35.10 9.23 20.91
C LEU A 512 35.90 8.21 20.09
N ALA A 513 36.37 7.13 20.71
CA ALA A 513 37.07 6.05 20.00
C ALA A 513 36.19 5.36 18.94
N GLY A 514 34.86 5.41 19.11
CA GLY A 514 33.89 4.84 18.18
C GLY A 514 33.60 5.70 16.95
N GLU A 515 33.91 7.01 16.96
CA GLU A 515 33.42 7.94 15.93
C GLU A 515 33.74 7.48 14.51
N GLN A 516 35.00 7.15 14.25
CA GLN A 516 35.43 6.73 12.92
C GLN A 516 35.51 5.20 12.79
N ALA A 517 34.99 4.43 13.74
CA ALA A 517 35.04 2.97 13.67
C ALA A 517 34.24 2.42 12.47
N ASP A 518 34.53 1.17 12.08
CA ASP A 518 33.70 0.46 11.11
C ASP A 518 32.59 -0.29 11.85
N HIS A 519 31.35 0.18 11.66
CA HIS A 519 30.15 -0.38 12.27
C HIS A 519 29.38 -1.30 11.33
N ARG A 520 29.98 -1.67 10.18
CA ARG A 520 29.32 -2.51 9.20
C ARG A 520 28.86 -3.84 9.79
N ASP A 521 27.65 -4.25 9.45
CA ASP A 521 27.14 -5.59 9.73
C ASP A 521 26.88 -6.36 8.42
N ALA A 522 27.70 -7.38 8.16
CA ALA A 522 27.62 -8.16 6.92
C ALA A 522 26.35 -9.02 6.78
N ARG A 523 25.57 -9.15 7.85
CA ARG A 523 24.26 -9.84 7.81
C ARG A 523 23.21 -8.99 7.09
N ILE A 524 23.34 -7.66 7.11
CA ILE A 524 22.41 -6.75 6.45
C ILE A 524 22.68 -6.75 4.94
N LYS A 525 21.64 -7.08 4.17
CA LYS A 525 21.71 -7.29 2.72
C LYS A 525 21.12 -6.17 1.88
N ALA A 526 20.36 -5.26 2.49
CA ALA A 526 19.77 -4.10 1.81
C ALA A 526 19.40 -3.00 2.82
N GLY A 527 19.32 -1.75 2.38
CA GLY A 527 18.90 -0.64 3.24
C GLY A 527 17.96 0.37 2.59
N VAL A 528 17.11 1.00 3.40
CA VAL A 528 16.31 2.16 3.01
C VAL A 528 16.59 3.34 3.93
N LEU A 529 16.94 4.50 3.38
CA LEU A 529 17.20 5.72 4.14
C LEU A 529 16.06 6.71 3.91
N ILE A 530 15.32 7.05 4.97
CA ILE A 530 14.18 7.97 4.90
C ILE A 530 14.62 9.34 5.41
N ALA A 531 14.60 10.35 4.55
CA ALA A 531 15.07 11.72 4.81
C ALA A 531 16.37 11.75 5.64
N PRO A 532 17.46 11.10 5.19
CA PRO A 532 18.62 10.86 6.04
C PRO A 532 19.36 12.15 6.41
N ALA A 533 19.58 12.36 7.70
CA ALA A 533 20.28 13.52 8.25
C ALA A 533 21.81 13.28 8.38
N LEU A 534 22.57 14.31 8.76
CA LEU A 534 24.01 14.23 9.06
C LEU A 534 24.87 13.59 7.96
N ILE A 535 24.43 13.62 6.71
CA ILE A 535 25.15 13.02 5.58
C ILE A 535 26.53 13.66 5.38
N GLN A 536 26.68 14.92 5.75
CA GLN A 536 27.94 15.66 5.65
C GLN A 536 29.00 15.19 6.67
N ALA A 537 28.57 14.44 7.70
CA ALA A 537 29.45 13.75 8.63
C ALA A 537 29.95 12.39 8.09
N LEU A 538 29.58 11.96 6.88
CA LEU A 538 30.05 10.70 6.31
C LEU A 538 31.35 10.87 5.51
N GLN A 539 32.23 9.87 5.60
CA GLN A 539 33.45 9.79 4.80
C GLN A 539 33.11 9.34 3.36
N PRO A 540 33.40 10.16 2.32
CA PRO A 540 33.04 9.84 0.93
C PRO A 540 33.56 8.48 0.45
N ASP A 541 34.80 8.12 0.79
CA ASP A 541 35.40 6.86 0.38
C ASP A 541 34.69 5.64 1.00
N SER A 542 34.15 5.78 2.21
CA SER A 542 33.38 4.71 2.86
C SER A 542 32.01 4.53 2.21
N VAL A 543 31.35 5.66 1.87
CA VAL A 543 30.06 5.69 1.18
C VAL A 543 30.17 5.03 -0.20
N ALA A 544 31.24 5.31 -0.95
CA ALA A 544 31.50 4.71 -2.25
C ALA A 544 31.72 3.19 -2.22
N ARG A 545 32.02 2.63 -1.04
CA ARG A 545 32.21 1.18 -0.82
C ARG A 545 30.96 0.45 -0.35
N ILE A 546 29.84 1.14 -0.13
CA ILE A 546 28.57 0.48 0.16
C ILE A 546 28.19 -0.37 -1.06
N ALA A 547 28.15 -1.69 -0.85
CA ALA A 547 27.98 -2.66 -1.92
C ALA A 547 26.60 -3.34 -1.95
N VAL A 548 25.77 -3.10 -0.93
CA VAL A 548 24.42 -3.63 -0.87
C VAL A 548 23.43 -2.68 -1.57
N PRO A 549 22.30 -3.18 -2.10
CA PRO A 549 21.23 -2.34 -2.58
C PRO A 549 20.81 -1.29 -1.56
N LEU A 550 20.60 -0.06 -2.04
CA LEU A 550 20.20 1.08 -1.22
C LEU A 550 19.10 1.90 -1.90
N LEU A 551 18.01 2.15 -1.19
CA LEU A 551 17.00 3.14 -1.57
C LEU A 551 17.06 4.33 -0.62
N MET A 552 16.88 5.53 -1.15
CA MET A 552 16.64 6.74 -0.39
C MET A 552 15.24 7.25 -0.71
N VAL A 553 14.49 7.65 0.31
CA VAL A 553 13.18 8.31 0.17
C VAL A 553 13.28 9.66 0.86
N ALA A 554 12.95 10.74 0.16
CA ALA A 554 13.01 12.09 0.71
C ALA A 554 11.90 12.97 0.12
N GLY A 555 11.53 14.05 0.81
CA GLY A 555 10.57 15.02 0.32
C GLY A 555 11.25 16.23 -0.31
N ASP A 556 10.68 16.84 -1.36
CA ASP A 556 11.26 18.05 -1.96
C ASP A 556 10.98 19.35 -1.17
N ALA A 557 10.05 19.31 -0.21
CA ALA A 557 9.73 20.40 0.71
C ALA A 557 10.41 20.23 2.09
N ASP A 558 11.37 19.32 2.22
CA ASP A 558 12.12 19.11 3.46
C ASP A 558 13.02 20.32 3.78
N ALA A 559 12.58 21.16 4.72
CA ALA A 559 13.31 22.34 5.17
C ALA A 559 14.28 22.07 6.33
N VAL A 560 14.21 20.89 6.96
CA VAL A 560 15.00 20.53 8.15
C VAL A 560 16.27 19.78 7.72
N VAL A 561 16.09 18.84 6.80
CA VAL A 561 17.14 18.03 6.16
C VAL A 561 16.98 18.21 4.64
N PRO A 562 17.44 19.33 4.06
CA PRO A 562 17.21 19.60 2.66
C PRO A 562 17.69 18.47 1.75
N THR A 563 16.78 17.98 0.90
CA THR A 563 17.04 16.83 0.02
C THR A 563 18.28 17.04 -0.84
N LEU A 564 18.50 18.27 -1.32
CA LEU A 564 19.63 18.63 -2.19
C LEU A 564 21.00 18.34 -1.55
N THR A 565 21.17 18.70 -0.30
CA THR A 565 22.46 18.58 0.43
C THR A 565 22.61 17.25 1.15
N ASN A 566 21.54 16.47 1.27
CA ASN A 566 21.50 15.20 1.99
C ASN A 566 21.27 14.01 1.05
N ALA A 567 20.01 13.59 0.81
CA ALA A 567 19.70 12.40 0.02
C ALA A 567 20.19 12.50 -1.44
N ALA A 568 19.97 13.64 -2.10
CA ALA A 568 20.41 13.87 -3.48
C ALA A 568 21.93 14.03 -3.59
N TRP A 569 22.60 14.45 -2.52
CA TRP A 569 24.06 14.43 -2.46
C TRP A 569 24.59 13.00 -2.29
N LEU A 570 23.94 12.19 -1.46
CA LEU A 570 24.39 10.83 -1.14
C LEU A 570 24.18 9.86 -2.32
N GLN A 571 23.03 9.91 -2.99
CA GLN A 571 22.66 8.97 -4.06
C GLN A 571 23.75 8.77 -5.13
N PRO A 572 24.30 9.81 -5.78
CA PRO A 572 25.32 9.60 -6.82
C PRO A 572 26.65 9.06 -6.29
N ARG A 573 26.84 9.02 -4.97
CA ARG A 573 28.07 8.53 -4.31
C ARG A 573 27.95 7.08 -3.86
N VAL A 574 26.75 6.49 -3.88
CA VAL A 574 26.54 5.07 -3.57
C VAL A 574 26.21 4.32 -4.87
N PRO A 575 27.09 3.43 -5.35
CA PRO A 575 26.88 2.67 -6.58
C PRO A 575 25.54 1.93 -6.58
N GLY A 576 24.77 2.08 -7.65
CA GLY A 576 23.49 1.37 -7.83
C GLY A 576 22.36 1.80 -6.88
N SER A 577 22.56 2.84 -6.06
CA SER A 577 21.49 3.36 -5.20
C SER A 577 20.43 4.13 -5.97
N ARG A 578 19.21 4.15 -5.42
CA ARG A 578 18.05 4.87 -5.97
C ARG A 578 17.61 5.97 -5.02
N LEU A 579 17.07 7.05 -5.57
CA LEU A 579 16.39 8.11 -4.81
C LEU A 579 14.95 8.27 -5.33
N GLN A 580 14.00 8.22 -4.41
CA GLN A 580 12.60 8.58 -4.64
C GLN A 580 12.30 9.89 -3.92
N ILE A 581 11.89 10.89 -4.69
CA ILE A 581 11.50 12.20 -4.17
C ILE A 581 9.98 12.27 -4.12
N LEU A 582 9.42 12.59 -2.95
CA LEU A 582 7.99 12.76 -2.73
C LEU A 582 7.63 14.26 -2.85
N PRO A 583 6.76 14.65 -3.80
CA PRO A 583 6.40 16.06 -4.01
C PRO A 583 5.61 16.66 -2.85
N GLY A 584 5.98 17.87 -2.41
CA GLY A 584 5.34 18.64 -1.35
C GLY A 584 5.56 18.10 0.07
N VAL A 585 6.35 17.04 0.24
CA VAL A 585 6.57 16.37 1.52
C VAL A 585 7.70 17.06 2.30
N GLY A 586 7.45 17.40 3.56
CA GLY A 586 8.42 17.94 4.50
C GLY A 586 9.06 16.88 5.41
N HIS A 587 10.01 17.30 6.27
CA HIS A 587 10.74 16.38 7.15
C HIS A 587 9.82 15.63 8.12
N TYR A 588 8.91 16.36 8.77
CA TYR A 588 8.06 15.82 9.83
C TYR A 588 6.85 15.05 9.31
N ASP A 589 6.63 15.05 8.00
CA ASP A 589 5.60 14.21 7.36
C ASP A 589 5.99 12.72 7.40
N PHE A 590 7.22 12.38 7.74
CA PHE A 590 7.65 11.00 8.01
C PHE A 590 7.49 10.58 9.49
N LEU A 591 7.01 11.47 10.37
CA LEU A 591 6.65 11.13 11.75
C LEU A 591 5.28 10.43 11.80
N SER A 592 4.95 9.79 12.92
CA SER A 592 3.60 9.28 13.18
C SER A 592 2.52 10.37 13.03
N LEU A 593 1.28 9.95 12.81
CA LEU A 593 0.15 10.87 12.79
C LEU A 593 -0.04 11.52 14.16
N CYS A 594 -0.36 12.81 14.20
CA CYS A 594 -0.60 13.48 15.48
C CYS A 594 -2.00 13.18 16.02
N THR A 595 -2.09 12.96 17.33
CA THR A 595 -3.37 12.97 18.05
C THR A 595 -3.92 14.41 18.12
N PRO A 596 -5.21 14.59 18.45
CA PRO A 596 -5.74 15.93 18.75
C PRO A 596 -4.94 16.67 19.83
N ALA A 597 -4.48 15.97 20.87
CA ALA A 597 -3.65 16.55 21.91
C ALA A 597 -2.24 16.91 21.39
N GLY A 598 -1.65 16.07 20.55
CA GLY A 598 -0.33 16.29 19.96
C GLY A 598 -0.23 17.61 19.19
N ARG A 599 -1.29 17.98 18.46
CA ARG A 599 -1.37 19.27 17.76
C ARG A 599 -1.26 20.48 18.69
N GLY A 600 -1.66 20.34 19.96
CA GLY A 600 -1.49 21.37 20.98
C GLY A 600 -0.14 21.31 21.70
N ILE A 601 0.43 20.11 21.90
CA ILE A 601 1.68 19.92 22.65
C ILE A 601 2.90 20.27 21.78
N LEU A 602 2.94 19.79 20.53
CA LEU A 602 4.06 19.98 19.59
C LEU A 602 3.54 20.43 18.21
N PRO A 603 2.97 21.64 18.08
CA PRO A 603 2.34 22.11 16.84
C PRO A 603 3.30 22.05 15.64
N ALA A 604 4.57 22.41 15.82
CA ALA A 604 5.58 22.40 14.77
C ALA A 604 5.87 21.00 14.19
N LEU A 605 5.73 19.93 14.99
CA LEU A 605 5.89 18.55 14.50
C LEU A 605 4.60 17.96 13.91
N CYS A 606 3.49 18.67 14.08
CA CYS A 606 2.15 18.24 13.65
C CYS A 606 1.61 19.02 12.46
N GLU A 607 2.31 20.06 12.03
CA GLU A 607 2.05 20.76 10.77
C GLU A 607 2.44 19.87 9.58
N GLU A 608 1.66 19.93 8.50
CA GLU A 608 1.87 19.18 7.26
C GLU A 608 2.34 20.17 6.19
N ALA A 609 3.42 19.85 5.47
CA ALA A 609 4.03 20.80 4.53
C ALA A 609 3.22 20.96 3.22
N GLY A 610 2.42 19.94 2.87
CA GLY A 610 1.65 19.92 1.63
C GLY A 610 0.59 18.82 1.64
N PRO A 611 0.92 17.59 1.20
CA PRO A 611 -0.02 16.48 1.23
C PRO A 611 -0.31 16.03 2.66
N PRO A 612 -1.47 15.39 2.92
CA PRO A 612 -1.74 14.77 4.20
C PRO A 612 -0.67 13.74 4.56
N ARG A 613 -0.23 13.71 5.82
CA ARG A 613 0.85 12.83 6.31
C ARG A 613 0.61 11.35 6.01
N ARG A 614 -0.66 10.95 5.96
CA ARG A 614 -1.06 9.59 5.57
C ARG A 614 -0.60 9.23 4.15
N LEU A 615 -0.71 10.16 3.20
CA LEU A 615 -0.27 9.92 1.83
C LEU A 615 1.26 9.75 1.76
N THR A 616 2.01 10.53 2.55
CA THR A 616 3.45 10.35 2.72
C THR A 616 3.79 8.95 3.24
N HIS A 617 3.07 8.47 4.26
CA HIS A 617 3.25 7.11 4.79
C HIS A 617 2.96 6.06 3.73
N GLU A 618 1.80 6.13 3.05
CA GLU A 618 1.41 5.18 2.01
C GLU A 618 2.47 5.07 0.91
N GLN A 619 2.93 6.20 0.37
CA GLN A 619 3.97 6.24 -0.67
C GLN A 619 5.33 5.71 -0.17
N THR A 620 5.67 5.98 1.09
CA THR A 620 6.93 5.51 1.69
C THR A 620 6.89 4.02 1.97
N VAL A 621 5.79 3.52 2.53
CA VAL A 621 5.56 2.09 2.78
C VAL A 621 5.62 1.31 1.47
N GLU A 622 4.95 1.79 0.42
CA GLU A 622 5.01 1.19 -0.91
C GLU A 622 6.44 1.11 -1.44
N ALA A 623 7.19 2.23 -1.40
CA ALA A 623 8.58 2.27 -1.85
C ALA A 623 9.49 1.29 -1.06
N VAL A 624 9.33 1.21 0.26
CA VAL A 624 10.10 0.31 1.13
C VAL A 624 9.79 -1.15 0.81
N LEU A 625 8.51 -1.52 0.70
CA LEU A 625 8.08 -2.89 0.45
C LEU A 625 8.47 -3.37 -0.94
N ASP A 626 8.29 -2.53 -1.96
CA ASP A 626 8.70 -2.83 -3.33
C ASP A 626 10.21 -3.04 -3.44
N PHE A 627 10.99 -2.24 -2.71
CA PHE A 627 12.44 -2.37 -2.66
C PHE A 627 12.88 -3.67 -1.96
N PHE A 628 12.36 -3.96 -0.78
CA PHE A 628 12.73 -5.17 -0.05
C PHE A 628 12.24 -6.46 -0.73
N ALA A 629 11.06 -6.46 -1.36
CA ALA A 629 10.58 -7.62 -2.13
C ALA A 629 11.49 -7.97 -3.32
N ARG A 630 12.21 -6.98 -3.87
CA ARG A 630 13.18 -7.19 -4.97
C ARG A 630 14.57 -7.57 -4.48
N THR A 631 14.97 -7.12 -3.30
CA THR A 631 16.37 -7.18 -2.82
C THR A 631 16.61 -8.21 -1.73
N LEU A 632 15.61 -8.52 -0.91
CA LEU A 632 15.65 -9.57 0.11
C LEU A 632 14.95 -10.83 -0.43
N ARG A 633 15.57 -11.45 -1.43
CA ARG A 633 15.05 -12.68 -2.08
C ARG A 633 15.69 -13.93 -1.53
#